data_AF-A0A813DW32-F1
#
_entry.id   AF-A0A813DW32-F1
#
_cell.length_a   1.000
_cell.length_b   1.000
_cell.length_c   1.000
_cell.angle_alpha   90.00
_cell.angle_beta   90.00
_cell.angle_gamma   90.00
#
_symmetry.space_group_name_H-M   'P 1'
#
loop_
_entity.id
_entity.type
_entity.pdbx_description
1 polymer ?
#
loop_
_entity_poly.entity_id
_entity_poly.type
_entity_poly.pdbx_seq_one_letter_code
_entity_poly.pdbx_strand_id
1 'polypeptide(L)'
;MGSATIFFWLQLPNVTKNYRTALTITGIVTLIATYHYIRIFNSWSEAFTVASKDGGDYTVQLTGAPFNDGYRYVDWLLTVPLLLIELILVMKLPQADTVSLSWKLGVASALMVALGYPGEIQEDLSVRWFWWCLSMIPFFYVVFTLAVGLAEATSKQPSPAAASLASAARYLTVLSWCTYPFVYMVKSVGLAGPAATMYEQVGYSLADVLAKAVFGVLIWALAAEKSAVEESGKLLPN
;
A
#
# COMPACT_ATOMS: atom_id res chain seq x y z
N MET A 1 -10.59 -1.79 5.16
CA MET A 1 -9.47 -2.73 5.32
C MET A 1 -9.93 -4.07 5.89
N GLY A 2 -10.59 -4.11 7.06
CA GLY A 2 -10.96 -5.39 7.70
C GLY A 2 -11.83 -6.31 6.85
N SER A 3 -12.80 -5.76 6.10
CA SER A 3 -13.61 -6.55 5.17
C SER A 3 -12.78 -7.18 4.04
N ALA A 4 -11.74 -6.49 3.57
CA ALA A 4 -10.84 -7.02 2.54
C ALA A 4 -9.99 -8.18 3.11
N THR A 5 -9.50 -8.06 4.34
CA THR A 5 -8.82 -9.15 5.05
C THR A 5 -9.67 -10.42 5.10
N ILE A 6 -10.93 -10.30 5.54
CA ILE A 6 -11.86 -11.41 5.63
C ILE A 6 -12.07 -12.02 4.25
N PHE A 7 -12.31 -11.18 3.23
CA PHE A 7 -12.46 -11.63 1.86
C PHE A 7 -11.25 -12.44 1.37
N PHE A 8 -10.03 -11.92 1.48
CA PHE A 8 -8.84 -12.61 0.96
C PHE A 8 -8.58 -13.95 1.64
N TRP A 9 -8.78 -14.05 2.95
CA TRP A 9 -8.60 -15.31 3.67
C TRP A 9 -9.70 -16.32 3.39
N LEU A 10 -10.95 -15.90 3.23
CA LEU A 10 -12.04 -16.79 2.78
C LEU A 10 -11.83 -17.30 1.35
N GLN A 11 -11.05 -16.60 0.53
CA GLN A 11 -10.72 -17.00 -0.83
C GLN A 11 -9.52 -17.97 -0.94
N LEU A 12 -8.77 -18.23 0.15
CA LEU A 12 -7.64 -19.16 0.14
C LEU A 12 -7.97 -20.57 -0.40
N PRO A 13 -9.13 -21.18 -0.09
CA PRO A 13 -9.51 -22.47 -0.65
C PRO A 13 -9.75 -22.45 -2.16
N ASN A 14 -10.09 -21.28 -2.74
CA ASN A 14 -10.46 -21.10 -4.14
C ASN A 14 -9.26 -20.84 -5.08
N VAL A 15 -8.03 -20.92 -4.56
CA VAL A 15 -6.80 -20.82 -5.34
C VAL A 15 -5.88 -22.02 -5.10
N THR A 16 -5.08 -22.39 -6.10
CA THR A 16 -4.11 -23.49 -5.97
C THR A 16 -3.05 -23.15 -4.92
N LYS A 17 -2.45 -24.19 -4.34
CA LYS A 17 -1.47 -24.08 -3.25
C LYS A 17 -0.32 -23.11 -3.55
N ASN A 18 0.02 -22.96 -4.82
CA ASN A 18 1.11 -22.11 -5.28
C ASN A 18 0.88 -20.61 -5.01
N TYR A 19 -0.38 -20.16 -4.97
CA TYR A 19 -0.72 -18.74 -4.83
C TYR A 19 -1.21 -18.35 -3.44
N ARG A 20 -1.45 -19.35 -2.57
CA ARG A 20 -1.98 -19.13 -1.21
C ARG A 20 -1.07 -18.27 -0.36
N THR A 21 0.25 -18.38 -0.49
CA THR A 21 1.18 -17.54 0.28
C THR A 21 1.02 -16.07 -0.09
N ALA A 22 0.96 -15.74 -1.38
CA ALA A 22 0.75 -14.35 -1.83
C ALA A 22 -0.58 -13.81 -1.29
N LEU A 23 -1.68 -14.56 -1.45
CA LEU A 23 -2.99 -14.14 -0.98
C LEU A 23 -3.09 -14.06 0.56
N THR A 24 -2.35 -14.90 1.29
CA THR A 24 -2.24 -14.82 2.75
C THR A 24 -1.57 -13.51 3.15
N ILE A 25 -0.49 -13.13 2.47
CA ILE A 25 0.20 -11.85 2.70
C ILE A 25 -0.74 -10.67 2.41
N THR A 26 -1.55 -10.71 1.34
CA THR A 26 -2.56 -9.69 1.06
C THR A 26 -3.56 -9.51 2.22
N GLY A 27 -4.02 -10.62 2.81
CA GLY A 27 -4.85 -10.58 4.00
C GLY A 27 -4.11 -10.00 5.22
N ILE A 28 -2.84 -10.36 5.44
CA ILE A 28 -2.00 -9.79 6.51
C ILE A 28 -1.81 -8.28 6.33
N VAL A 29 -1.51 -7.81 5.12
CA VAL A 29 -1.34 -6.40 4.81
C VAL A 29 -2.60 -5.60 5.17
N THR A 30 -3.76 -6.09 4.75
CA THR A 30 -5.02 -5.43 5.06
C THR A 30 -5.40 -5.54 6.55
N LEU A 31 -4.97 -6.59 7.26
CA LEU A 31 -5.15 -6.69 8.70
C LEU A 31 -4.29 -5.66 9.44
N ILE A 32 -3.01 -5.55 9.09
CA ILE A 32 -2.08 -4.56 9.66
C ILE A 32 -2.64 -3.16 9.45
N ALA A 33 -3.11 -2.85 8.23
CA ALA A 33 -3.74 -1.57 7.94
C ALA A 33 -5.02 -1.36 8.76
N THR A 34 -5.86 -2.39 8.95
CA THR A 34 -7.06 -2.30 9.79
C THR A 34 -6.72 -1.90 11.22
N TYR A 35 -5.73 -2.56 11.82
CA TYR A 35 -5.26 -2.23 13.16
C TYR A 35 -4.76 -0.79 13.25
N HIS A 36 -3.91 -0.36 12.31
CA HIS A 36 -3.36 1.00 12.34
C HIS A 36 -4.41 2.08 12.07
N TYR A 37 -5.42 1.83 11.23
CA TYR A 37 -6.55 2.75 11.06
C TYR A 37 -7.38 2.90 12.34
N ILE A 38 -7.54 1.84 13.14
CA ILE A 38 -8.16 1.94 14.47
C ILE A 38 -7.29 2.81 15.39
N ARG A 39 -5.96 2.65 15.37
CA ARG A 39 -5.05 3.47 16.17
C ARG A 39 -5.04 4.94 15.75
N ILE A 40 -5.07 5.22 14.45
CA ILE A 40 -5.18 6.57 13.87
C ILE A 40 -6.52 7.19 14.28
N PHE A 41 -7.62 6.45 14.17
CA PHE A 41 -8.94 6.91 14.60
C PHE A 41 -8.97 7.27 16.09
N ASN A 42 -8.43 6.41 16.95
CA ASN A 42 -8.35 6.70 18.38
C ASN A 42 -7.51 7.95 18.66
N SER A 43 -6.34 8.07 18.03
CA SER A 43 -5.48 9.26 18.16
C SER A 43 -6.17 10.53 17.67
N TRP A 44 -6.98 10.44 16.61
CA TRP A 44 -7.79 11.55 16.11
C TRP A 44 -8.86 11.96 17.13
N SER A 45 -9.63 11.01 17.65
CA SER A 45 -10.65 11.28 18.68
C SER A 45 -10.06 11.80 19.99
N GLU A 46 -8.83 11.43 20.32
CA GLU A 46 -8.11 11.97 21.47
C GLU A 46 -7.60 13.40 21.23
N ALA A 47 -7.15 13.72 20.01
CA ALA A 47 -6.60 15.04 19.65
C ALA A 47 -7.66 16.12 19.43
N PHE A 48 -8.87 15.74 19.00
CA PHE A 48 -9.93 16.67 18.60
C PHE A 48 -11.24 16.40 19.35
N THR A 49 -11.84 17.44 19.91
CA THR A 49 -13.20 17.42 20.46
C THR A 49 -14.16 18.20 19.55
N VAL A 50 -15.34 17.63 19.31
CA VAL A 50 -16.43 18.29 18.58
C VAL A 50 -17.46 18.75 19.60
N ALA A 51 -17.69 20.06 19.68
CA ALA A 51 -18.66 20.67 20.59
C ALA A 51 -19.58 21.64 19.84
N SER A 52 -20.87 21.59 20.15
CA SER A 52 -21.84 22.61 19.76
C SER A 52 -22.16 23.45 20.99
N LYS A 53 -22.15 24.78 20.83
CA LYS A 53 -22.57 25.70 21.88
C LYS A 53 -24.03 26.10 21.63
N ASP A 54 -24.90 25.81 22.60
CA ASP A 54 -26.30 26.28 22.66
C ASP A 54 -27.13 26.03 21.39
N GLY A 55 -26.94 24.89 20.72
CA GLY A 55 -27.67 24.53 19.49
C GLY A 55 -27.18 25.22 18.22
N GLY A 56 -26.05 25.94 18.29
CA GLY A 56 -25.35 26.49 17.13
C GLY A 56 -24.45 25.48 16.42
N ASP A 57 -23.69 25.98 15.44
CA ASP A 57 -22.80 25.15 14.61
C ASP A 57 -21.78 24.36 15.45
N TYR A 58 -21.44 23.16 14.96
CA TYR A 58 -20.37 22.36 15.55
C TYR A 58 -19.02 23.03 15.35
N THR A 59 -18.25 23.10 16.42
CA THR A 59 -16.86 23.59 16.43
C THR A 59 -15.92 22.46 16.78
N VAL A 60 -14.76 22.42 16.12
CA VAL A 60 -13.68 21.47 16.42
C VAL A 60 -12.63 22.19 17.25
N GLN A 61 -12.27 21.61 18.39
CA GLN A 61 -11.29 22.17 19.32
C GLN A 61 -10.17 21.15 19.57
N LEU A 62 -8.95 21.66 19.73
CA LEU A 62 -7.80 20.85 20.14
C LEU A 62 -7.92 20.51 21.63
N THR A 63 -7.71 19.24 21.97
CA THR A 63 -7.70 18.79 23.37
C THR A 63 -6.36 19.04 24.05
N GLY A 64 -5.30 19.27 23.26
CA GLY A 64 -3.90 19.32 23.71
C GLY A 64 -3.16 17.98 23.59
N ALA A 65 -3.86 16.87 23.32
CA ALA A 65 -3.21 15.61 22.97
C ALA A 65 -2.69 15.65 21.52
N PRO A 66 -1.46 15.19 21.25
CA PRO A 66 -0.92 15.20 19.89
C PRO A 66 -1.60 14.12 19.03
N PHE A 67 -1.88 14.48 17.78
CA PHE A 67 -2.22 13.49 16.75
C PHE A 67 -0.94 12.78 16.28
N ASN A 68 -0.95 11.44 16.26
CA ASN A 68 0.25 10.65 15.99
C ASN A 68 0.26 10.03 14.58
N ASP A 69 0.88 10.72 13.63
CA ASP A 69 1.11 10.23 12.26
C ASP A 69 2.06 9.01 12.20
N GLY A 70 2.80 8.72 13.27
CA GLY A 70 3.69 7.56 13.38
C GLY A 70 2.96 6.22 13.19
N TYR A 71 1.68 6.11 13.56
CA TYR A 71 0.90 4.89 13.30
C TYR A 71 0.84 4.55 11.81
N ARG A 72 0.75 5.56 10.95
CA ARG A 72 0.70 5.38 9.50
C ARG A 72 2.06 4.95 8.94
N TYR A 73 3.15 5.51 9.46
CA TYR A 73 4.50 5.11 9.06
C TYR A 73 4.88 3.71 9.52
N VAL A 74 4.43 3.26 10.70
CA VAL A 74 4.59 1.86 11.13
C VAL A 74 3.78 0.92 10.25
N ASP A 75 2.52 1.27 9.91
CA ASP A 75 1.73 0.52 8.93
C ASP A 75 2.51 0.36 7.62
N TRP A 76 3.02 1.46 7.06
CA TRP A 76 3.74 1.44 5.80
C TRP A 76 5.05 0.66 5.88
N LEU A 77 5.83 0.81 6.95
CA LEU A 77 7.09 0.11 7.11
C LEU A 77 6.90 -1.41 7.05
N LEU A 78 5.76 -1.90 7.56
CA LEU A 78 5.39 -3.31 7.51
C LEU A 78 4.72 -3.70 6.18
N THR A 79 3.79 -2.90 5.69
CA THR A 79 2.92 -3.27 4.56
C THR A 79 3.54 -3.01 3.20
N VAL A 80 4.30 -1.93 3.02
CA VAL A 80 4.89 -1.55 1.72
C VAL A 80 5.86 -2.64 1.21
N PRO A 81 6.75 -3.22 2.04
CA PRO A 81 7.56 -4.38 1.61
C PRO A 81 6.69 -5.60 1.26
N LEU A 82 5.67 -5.90 2.06
CA LEU A 82 4.80 -7.05 1.87
C LEU A 82 3.97 -6.95 0.57
N LEU A 83 3.47 -5.76 0.23
CA LEU A 83 2.75 -5.47 -1.02
C LEU A 83 3.60 -5.80 -2.25
N LEU A 84 4.91 -5.51 -2.21
CA LEU A 84 5.81 -5.85 -3.32
C LEU A 84 6.10 -7.36 -3.34
N ILE A 85 6.31 -7.97 -2.18
CA ILE A 85 6.58 -9.41 -2.06
C ILE A 85 5.39 -10.23 -2.58
N GLU A 86 4.14 -9.89 -2.22
CA GLU A 86 2.97 -10.62 -2.71
C GLU A 86 2.79 -10.51 -4.23
N LEU A 87 3.10 -9.35 -4.83
CA LEU A 87 3.13 -9.18 -6.29
C LEU A 87 4.16 -10.12 -6.93
N ILE A 88 5.40 -10.12 -6.43
CA ILE A 88 6.46 -10.96 -7.00
C ILE A 88 6.13 -12.45 -6.84
N LEU A 89 5.55 -12.86 -5.71
CA LEU A 89 5.16 -14.24 -5.48
C LEU A 89 4.07 -14.69 -6.46
N VAL A 90 3.03 -13.87 -6.68
CA VAL A 90 1.94 -14.25 -7.61
C VAL A 90 2.39 -14.26 -9.07
N MET A 91 3.46 -13.54 -9.43
CA MET A 91 4.03 -13.56 -10.78
C MET A 91 4.66 -14.89 -11.17
N LYS A 92 5.07 -15.74 -10.21
CA LYS A 92 5.77 -17.03 -10.44
C LYS A 92 7.02 -16.90 -11.32
N LEU A 93 7.96 -16.07 -10.88
CA LEU A 93 9.28 -16.02 -11.48
C LEU A 93 10.10 -17.28 -11.10
N PRO A 94 11.23 -17.55 -11.76
CA PRO A 94 12.21 -18.52 -11.26
C PRO A 94 12.56 -18.21 -9.80
N GLN A 95 12.77 -19.25 -8.98
CA GLN A 95 12.94 -19.11 -7.53
C GLN A 95 14.05 -18.12 -7.15
N ALA A 96 15.20 -18.17 -7.84
CA ALA A 96 16.32 -17.26 -7.60
C ALA A 96 15.92 -15.79 -7.85
N ASP A 97 15.17 -15.53 -8.91
CA ASP A 97 14.69 -14.19 -9.27
C ASP A 97 13.62 -13.72 -8.27
N THR A 98 12.68 -14.58 -7.89
CA THR A 98 11.68 -14.28 -6.85
C THR A 98 12.35 -13.85 -5.54
N VAL A 99 13.34 -14.59 -5.05
CA VAL A 99 14.04 -14.28 -3.80
C VAL A 99 14.84 -12.98 -3.92
N SER A 100 15.64 -12.86 -4.99
CA SER A 100 16.47 -11.68 -5.25
C SER A 100 15.64 -10.41 -5.35
N LEU A 101 14.55 -10.45 -6.12
CA LEU A 101 13.70 -9.29 -6.35
C LEU A 101 12.88 -8.93 -5.10
N SER A 102 12.37 -9.93 -4.38
CA SER A 102 11.66 -9.72 -3.10
C SER A 102 12.54 -8.99 -2.08
N TRP A 103 13.82 -9.39 -1.95
CA TRP A 103 14.76 -8.70 -1.06
C TRP A 103 15.09 -7.29 -1.53
N LYS A 104 15.42 -7.11 -2.81
CA LYS A 104 15.76 -5.78 -3.36
C LYS A 104 14.60 -4.79 -3.19
N LEU A 105 13.39 -5.19 -3.58
CA LEU A 105 12.21 -4.35 -3.48
C LEU A 105 11.75 -4.17 -2.04
N GLY A 106 11.81 -5.22 -1.21
CA GLY A 106 11.47 -5.15 0.21
C GLY A 106 12.38 -4.21 1.00
N VAL A 107 13.70 -4.29 0.78
CA VAL A 107 14.66 -3.39 1.44
C VAL A 107 14.53 -1.97 0.91
N ALA A 108 14.43 -1.78 -0.42
CA ALA A 108 14.26 -0.45 -1.00
C ALA A 108 12.99 0.24 -0.49
N SER A 109 11.86 -0.49 -0.42
CA SER A 109 10.61 0.05 0.12
C SER A 109 10.67 0.34 1.63
N ALA A 110 11.30 -0.52 2.43
CA ALA A 110 11.51 -0.25 3.85
C ALA A 110 12.38 1.01 4.07
N LEU A 111 13.47 1.16 3.30
CA LEU A 111 14.32 2.34 3.33
C LEU A 111 13.55 3.60 2.89
N MET A 112 12.74 3.51 1.84
CA MET A 112 11.89 4.60 1.37
C MET A 112 10.98 5.14 2.49
N VAL A 113 10.28 4.25 3.19
CA VAL A 113 9.40 4.65 4.31
C VAL A 113 10.21 5.18 5.49
N ALA A 114 11.31 4.51 5.85
CA ALA A 114 12.16 4.90 6.97
C ALA A 114 12.81 6.28 6.77
N LEU A 115 13.18 6.64 5.54
CA LEU A 115 13.71 7.96 5.20
C LEU A 115 12.63 9.04 5.20
N GLY A 116 11.38 8.71 4.89
CA GLY A 116 10.27 9.67 4.90
C GLY A 116 9.84 10.10 6.30
N TYR A 117 9.91 9.20 7.29
CA TYR A 117 9.37 9.47 8.63
C TYR A 117 10.06 10.63 9.36
N PRO A 118 11.41 10.72 9.40
CA PRO A 118 12.08 11.84 10.04
C PRO A 118 11.63 13.19 9.51
N GLY A 119 11.32 13.29 8.21
CA GLY A 119 10.81 14.50 7.58
C GLY A 119 9.34 14.79 7.89
N GLU A 120 8.49 13.76 8.04
CA GLU A 120 7.07 13.94 8.37
C GLU A 120 6.87 14.72 9.66
N ILE A 121 7.71 14.44 10.65
CA ILE A 121 7.62 15.03 11.99
C ILE A 121 8.35 16.37 12.12
N GLN A 122 8.91 16.94 11.04
CA GLN A 122 9.59 18.24 11.08
C GLN A 122 8.63 19.39 10.79
N GLU A 123 8.79 20.46 11.55
CA GLU A 123 8.23 21.78 11.24
C GLU A 123 9.15 22.59 10.32
N ASP A 124 10.46 22.32 10.33
CA ASP A 124 11.42 22.97 9.45
C ASP A 124 11.27 22.46 8.00
N LEU A 125 10.90 23.37 7.10
CA LEU A 125 10.67 23.05 5.70
C LEU A 125 11.92 22.54 4.99
N SER A 126 13.10 23.09 5.29
CA SER A 126 14.36 22.64 4.67
C SER A 126 14.70 21.21 5.08
N VAL A 127 14.53 20.87 6.36
CA VAL A 127 14.74 19.49 6.84
C VAL A 127 13.67 18.54 6.28
N ARG A 128 12.40 18.97 6.19
CA ARG A 128 11.31 18.19 5.59
C ARG A 128 11.58 17.87 4.11
N TRP A 129 12.04 18.86 3.33
CA TRP A 129 12.41 18.67 1.92
C TRP A 129 13.66 17.80 1.74
N PHE A 130 14.64 17.92 2.64
CA PHE A 130 15.83 17.06 2.60
C PHE A 130 15.45 15.58 2.72
N TRP A 131 14.66 15.21 3.72
CA TRP A 131 14.20 13.83 3.91
C TRP A 131 13.27 13.36 2.79
N TRP A 132 12.42 14.25 2.28
CA TRP A 132 11.60 13.95 1.10
C TRP A 132 12.49 13.56 -0.09
N CYS A 133 13.48 14.38 -0.44
CA CYS A 133 14.41 14.11 -1.53
C CYS A 133 15.16 12.78 -1.34
N LEU A 134 15.60 12.48 -0.11
CA LEU A 134 16.23 11.19 0.19
C LEU A 134 15.28 10.01 0.01
N SER A 135 14.02 10.12 0.46
CA SER A 135 13.00 9.07 0.30
C SER A 135 12.64 8.82 -1.17
N MET A 136 12.76 9.85 -2.03
CA MET A 136 12.45 9.73 -3.46
C MET A 136 13.46 8.85 -4.22
N ILE A 137 14.69 8.69 -3.72
CA ILE A 137 15.72 7.85 -4.36
C ILE A 137 15.28 6.37 -4.45
N PRO A 138 14.99 5.68 -3.32
CA PRO A 138 14.47 4.32 -3.39
C PRO A 138 13.06 4.24 -4.00
N PHE A 139 12.24 5.28 -3.85
CA PHE A 139 10.92 5.35 -4.51
C PHE A 139 11.03 5.23 -6.03
N PHE A 140 11.91 6.02 -6.67
CA PHE A 140 12.11 5.96 -8.12
C PHE A 140 12.65 4.60 -8.57
N TYR A 141 13.53 3.97 -7.78
CA TYR A 141 13.98 2.61 -8.05
C TYR A 141 12.81 1.60 -8.05
N VAL A 142 11.93 1.67 -7.05
CA VAL A 142 10.74 0.79 -6.97
C VAL A 142 9.80 1.05 -8.15
N VAL A 143 9.47 2.32 -8.43
CA VAL A 143 8.60 2.70 -9.55
C VAL A 143 9.17 2.22 -10.89
N PHE A 144 10.46 2.43 -11.13
CA PHE A 144 11.11 1.96 -12.35
C PHE A 144 11.07 0.44 -12.48
N THR A 145 11.35 -0.28 -11.39
CA THR A 145 11.31 -1.75 -11.39
C THR A 145 9.89 -2.26 -11.66
N LEU A 146 8.88 -1.64 -11.08
CA LEU A 146 7.48 -1.98 -11.31
C LEU A 146 7.02 -1.64 -12.73
N ALA A 147 7.37 -0.48 -13.27
CA ALA A 147 6.92 -0.01 -14.59
C ALA A 147 7.66 -0.71 -15.74
N VAL A 148 8.98 -0.89 -15.61
CA VAL A 148 9.85 -1.37 -16.69
C VAL A 148 10.43 -2.75 -16.34
N GLY A 149 11.01 -2.91 -15.16
CA GLY A 149 11.75 -4.13 -14.78
C GLY A 149 10.91 -5.43 -14.79
N LEU A 150 9.60 -5.32 -14.58
CA LEU A 150 8.66 -6.45 -14.58
C LEU A 150 7.89 -6.64 -15.90
N ALA A 151 8.16 -5.83 -16.93
CA ALA A 151 7.43 -5.85 -18.21
C ALA A 151 7.47 -7.22 -18.89
N GLU A 152 8.68 -7.79 -19.03
CA GLU A 152 8.87 -9.09 -19.68
C GLU A 152 8.22 -10.23 -18.88
N ALA A 153 8.37 -10.25 -17.56
CA ALA A 153 7.73 -11.27 -16.74
C ALA A 153 6.20 -11.20 -16.77
N THR A 154 5.64 -10.03 -17.05
CA THR A 154 4.20 -9.82 -17.20
C THR A 154 3.69 -10.30 -18.55
N SER A 155 4.45 -10.12 -19.64
CA SER A 155 4.05 -10.65 -20.95
C SER A 155 4.13 -12.17 -21.03
N LYS A 156 4.93 -12.79 -20.17
CA LYS A 156 5.08 -14.26 -20.04
C LYS A 156 4.07 -14.93 -19.11
N GLN A 157 3.03 -14.22 -18.65
CA GLN A 157 1.97 -14.84 -17.84
C GLN A 157 1.18 -15.88 -18.66
N PRO A 158 0.60 -16.91 -18.01
CA PRO A 158 0.11 -18.11 -18.71
C PRO A 158 -1.15 -17.90 -19.55
N SER A 159 -1.84 -16.77 -19.41
CA SER A 159 -2.98 -16.38 -20.26
C SER A 159 -2.99 -14.87 -20.51
N PRO A 160 -3.65 -14.39 -21.59
CA PRO A 160 -3.84 -12.95 -21.82
C PRO A 160 -4.54 -12.25 -20.66
N ALA A 161 -5.49 -12.93 -20.00
CA ALA A 161 -6.18 -12.41 -18.82
C ALA A 161 -5.21 -12.27 -17.62
N ALA A 162 -4.38 -13.27 -17.36
CA ALA A 162 -3.36 -13.20 -16.32
C ALA A 162 -2.33 -12.09 -16.60
N ALA A 163 -1.90 -11.92 -17.87
CA ALA A 163 -1.00 -10.84 -18.26
C ALA A 163 -1.63 -9.46 -18.03
N SER A 164 -2.91 -9.30 -18.37
CA SER A 164 -3.66 -8.06 -18.15
C SER A 164 -3.80 -7.74 -16.66
N LEU A 165 -4.15 -8.73 -15.83
CA LEU A 165 -4.29 -8.56 -14.38
C LEU A 165 -2.95 -8.24 -13.71
N ALA A 166 -1.86 -8.90 -14.11
CA ALA A 166 -0.53 -8.59 -13.62
C ALA A 166 -0.07 -7.18 -14.03
N SER A 167 -0.38 -6.75 -15.26
CA SER A 167 -0.14 -5.38 -15.72
C SER A 167 -0.94 -4.37 -14.90
N ALA A 168 -2.23 -4.62 -14.70
CA ALA A 168 -3.11 -3.77 -13.90
C ALA A 168 -2.61 -3.64 -12.45
N ALA A 169 -2.20 -4.73 -11.82
CA ALA A 169 -1.65 -4.71 -10.47
C ALA A 169 -0.37 -3.86 -10.37
N ARG A 170 0.56 -4.01 -11.34
CA ARG A 170 1.79 -3.21 -11.40
C ARG A 170 1.50 -1.72 -11.58
N TYR A 171 0.67 -1.36 -12.56
CA TYR A 171 0.37 0.04 -12.83
C TYR A 171 -0.50 0.68 -11.76
N LEU A 172 -1.44 -0.06 -11.16
CA LEU A 172 -2.18 0.44 -9.99
C LEU A 172 -1.23 0.72 -8.83
N THR A 173 -0.25 -0.14 -8.58
CA THR A 173 0.77 0.09 -7.55
C THR A 173 1.53 1.38 -7.84
N VAL A 174 2.05 1.56 -9.06
CA VAL A 174 2.76 2.79 -9.44
C VAL A 174 1.89 4.03 -9.28
N LEU A 175 0.67 4.02 -9.84
CA LEU A 175 -0.24 5.16 -9.82
C LEU A 175 -0.66 5.53 -8.39
N SER A 176 -1.05 4.53 -7.59
CA SER A 176 -1.43 4.76 -6.19
C SER A 176 -0.24 5.21 -5.35
N TRP A 177 0.95 4.66 -5.57
CA TRP A 177 2.14 5.03 -4.79
C TRP A 177 2.68 6.42 -5.11
N CYS A 178 2.53 6.88 -6.36
CA CYS A 178 2.82 8.26 -6.73
C CYS A 178 2.02 9.28 -5.92
N THR A 179 0.83 8.92 -5.39
CA THR A 179 0.03 9.86 -4.60
C THR A 179 0.68 10.20 -3.25
N TYR A 180 1.42 9.28 -2.60
CA TYR A 180 1.95 9.49 -1.25
C TYR A 180 2.97 10.64 -1.19
N PRO A 181 3.97 10.74 -2.10
CA PRO A 181 4.84 11.91 -2.15
C PRO A 181 4.11 13.24 -2.38
N PHE A 182 3.01 13.24 -3.15
CA PHE A 182 2.21 14.46 -3.34
C PHE A 182 1.44 14.84 -2.07
N VAL A 183 0.85 13.87 -1.39
CA VAL A 183 0.16 14.10 -0.12
C VAL A 183 1.14 14.63 0.94
N TYR A 184 2.35 14.06 1.02
CA TYR A 184 3.41 14.54 1.91
C TYR A 184 3.76 16.01 1.66
N MET A 185 3.75 16.45 0.39
CA MET A 185 4.07 17.84 0.02
C MET A 185 2.99 18.85 0.40
N VAL A 186 1.77 18.42 0.76
CA VAL A 186 0.66 19.34 1.12
C VAL A 186 1.10 20.35 2.18
N LYS A 187 1.75 19.88 3.26
CA LYS A 187 2.29 20.75 4.33
C LYS A 187 3.56 21.52 3.95
N SER A 188 4.19 21.18 2.82
CA SER A 188 5.45 21.77 2.35
C SER A 188 5.26 22.90 1.33
N VAL A 189 4.05 23.09 0.80
CA VAL A 189 3.74 24.04 -0.29
C VAL A 189 2.89 25.24 0.16
N GLY A 190 2.93 25.57 1.44
CA GLY A 190 2.24 26.74 2.00
C GLY A 190 0.77 26.52 2.34
N LEU A 191 0.24 25.29 2.23
CA LEU A 191 -1.03 24.92 2.83
C LEU A 191 -0.81 24.60 4.31
N ALA A 192 -1.64 25.18 5.17
CA ALA A 192 -1.56 24.99 6.62
C ALA A 192 -2.96 24.90 7.25
N GLY A 193 -2.99 24.53 8.53
CA GLY A 193 -4.22 24.47 9.31
C GLY A 193 -5.18 23.36 8.88
N PRO A 194 -6.48 23.48 9.22
CA PRO A 194 -7.46 22.40 9.05
C PRO A 194 -7.59 21.88 7.61
N ALA A 195 -7.47 22.76 6.62
CA ALA A 195 -7.54 22.37 5.22
C ALA A 195 -6.36 21.46 4.81
N ALA A 196 -5.14 21.77 5.24
CA ALA A 196 -3.97 20.94 4.98
C ALA A 196 -4.11 19.56 5.64
N THR A 197 -4.53 19.52 6.91
CA THR A 197 -4.81 18.26 7.63
C THR A 197 -5.90 17.43 6.94
N MET A 198 -6.99 18.07 6.48
CA MET A 198 -8.05 17.40 5.75
C MET A 198 -7.51 16.77 4.46
N TYR A 199 -6.81 17.54 3.62
CA TYR A 199 -6.27 17.03 2.36
C TYR A 199 -5.28 15.89 2.57
N GLU A 200 -4.45 15.99 3.62
CA GLU A 200 -3.52 14.93 4.00
C GLU A 200 -4.26 13.63 4.37
N GLN A 201 -5.20 13.69 5.30
CA GLN A 201 -5.88 12.49 5.79
C GLN A 201 -6.79 11.87 4.73
N VAL A 202 -7.48 12.68 3.91
CA VAL A 202 -8.26 12.18 2.77
C VAL A 202 -7.34 11.57 1.72
N GLY A 203 -6.23 12.25 1.39
CA GLY A 203 -5.25 11.79 0.42
C GLY A 203 -4.66 10.43 0.79
N TYR A 204 -4.14 10.29 2.01
CA TYR A 204 -3.60 9.01 2.48
C TYR A 204 -4.67 7.92 2.60
N SER A 205 -5.90 8.27 3.00
CA SER A 205 -6.99 7.29 3.08
C SER A 205 -7.36 6.72 1.72
N LEU A 206 -7.48 7.57 0.70
CA LEU A 206 -7.73 7.13 -0.67
C LEU A 206 -6.56 6.29 -1.20
N ALA A 207 -5.33 6.75 -0.99
CA ALA A 207 -4.12 6.07 -1.42
C ALA A 207 -4.01 4.67 -0.80
N ASP A 208 -4.30 4.52 0.50
CA ASP A 208 -4.25 3.24 1.20
C ASP A 208 -5.31 2.27 0.68
N VAL A 209 -6.55 2.72 0.46
CA VAL A 209 -7.63 1.88 -0.09
C VAL A 209 -7.23 1.32 -1.47
N LEU A 210 -6.67 2.16 -2.33
CA LEU A 210 -6.21 1.75 -3.66
C LEU A 210 -5.02 0.79 -3.57
N ALA A 211 -3.99 1.15 -2.78
CA ALA A 211 -2.74 0.42 -2.70
C ALA A 211 -2.85 -0.92 -1.95
N LYS A 212 -3.88 -1.11 -1.12
CA LYS A 212 -4.04 -2.31 -0.28
C LYS A 212 -5.27 -3.12 -0.65
N ALA A 213 -6.46 -2.52 -0.55
CA ALA A 213 -7.70 -3.27 -0.77
C ALA A 213 -7.96 -3.54 -2.26
N VAL A 214 -7.90 -2.50 -3.11
CA VAL A 214 -8.13 -2.66 -4.55
C VAL A 214 -7.01 -3.46 -5.20
N PHE A 215 -5.75 -3.14 -4.84
CA PHE A 215 -4.60 -3.94 -5.23
C PHE A 215 -4.74 -5.41 -4.84
N GLY A 216 -5.13 -5.71 -3.60
CA GLY A 216 -5.33 -7.07 -3.14
C GLY A 216 -6.39 -7.84 -3.93
N VAL A 217 -7.46 -7.16 -4.39
CA VAL A 217 -8.45 -7.76 -5.30
C VAL A 217 -7.82 -8.14 -6.63
N LEU A 218 -6.90 -7.34 -7.17
CA LEU A 218 -6.14 -7.70 -8.37
C LEU A 218 -5.20 -8.88 -8.15
N ILE A 219 -4.54 -8.96 -6.99
CA ILE A 219 -3.70 -10.12 -6.63
C ILE A 219 -4.55 -11.40 -6.52
N TRP A 220 -5.70 -11.32 -5.87
CA TRP A 220 -6.66 -12.43 -5.80
C TRP A 220 -7.15 -12.84 -7.20
N ALA A 221 -7.58 -11.89 -8.03
CA ALA A 221 -8.07 -12.17 -9.36
C ALA A 221 -6.99 -12.83 -10.24
N LEU A 222 -5.74 -12.34 -10.16
CA LEU A 222 -4.60 -12.94 -10.86
C LEU A 222 -4.34 -14.37 -10.37
N ALA A 223 -4.35 -14.58 -9.05
CA ALA A 223 -4.17 -15.92 -8.47
C ALA A 223 -5.29 -16.88 -8.88
N ALA A 224 -6.54 -16.42 -8.92
CA ALA A 224 -7.71 -17.21 -9.34
C ALA A 224 -7.63 -17.59 -10.82
N GLU A 225 -7.32 -16.63 -11.71
CA GLU A 225 -7.14 -16.88 -13.14
C GLU A 225 -6.03 -17.92 -13.39
N LYS A 226 -4.86 -17.75 -12.74
CA LYS A 226 -3.75 -18.70 -12.88
C LYS A 226 -4.08 -20.07 -12.29
N SER A 227 -4.88 -20.12 -11.23
CA SER A 227 -5.40 -21.37 -10.66
C SER A 227 -6.30 -22.11 -11.65
N ALA A 228 -7.23 -21.40 -12.30
CA ALA A 228 -8.12 -21.97 -13.31
C ALA A 228 -7.35 -22.51 -14.53
N VAL A 229 -6.31 -21.79 -14.99
CA VAL A 229 -5.43 -22.26 -16.07
C VAL A 229 -4.64 -23.51 -15.67
N GLU A 230 -4.12 -23.57 -14.43
CA GLU A 230 -3.42 -24.75 -13.91
C GLU A 230 -4.34 -25.98 -13.79
N GLU A 231 -5.61 -25.78 -13.45
CA GLU A 231 -6.60 -26.85 -13.31
C GLU A 231 -7.10 -27.34 -14.66
N SER A 232 -7.37 -26.46 -15.61
CA SER A 232 -7.76 -26.85 -16.97
C SER A 232 -6.66 -27.63 -17.69
N GLY A 233 -5.40 -27.23 -17.51
CA GLY A 233 -4.24 -27.94 -18.05
C GLY A 233 -4.05 -29.37 -17.50
N LYS A 234 -4.56 -29.66 -16.28
CA LYS A 234 -4.54 -31.01 -15.70
C LYS A 234 -5.66 -31.92 -16.22
N LEU A 235 -6.70 -31.35 -16.82
CA LEU A 235 -7.86 -32.09 -17.35
C LEU A 235 -7.68 -32.53 -18.80
N LEU A 236 -6.62 -32.06 -19.49
CA LEU A 236 -6.28 -32.50 -20.83
C LEU A 236 -5.41 -33.77 -20.73
N PRO A 237 -5.81 -34.91 -21.35
CA PRO A 237 -4.96 -36.09 -21.41
C PRO A 237 -3.73 -35.80 -22.29
N ASN A 238 -2.54 -36.15 -21.77
CA ASN A 238 -1.27 -36.12 -22.51
C ASN A 238 -1.29 -37.10 -23.69
#